data_AF-A0A535RJA2-F1
#
_entry.id   AF-A0A535RJA2-F1
#
_cell.length_a   1.000
_cell.length_b   1.000
_cell.length_c   1.000
_cell.angle_alpha   90.00
_cell.angle_beta   90.00
_cell.angle_gamma   90.00
#
_symmetry.space_group_name_H-M   'P 1'
#
loop_
_entity.id
_entity.type
_entity.pdbx_description
1 polymer ?
#
loop_
_entity_poly.entity_id
_entity_poly.type
_entity_poly.pdbx_seq_one_letter_code
_entity_poly.pdbx_strand_id
1 'polypeptide(L)'
;MTVLQRSRKTPSLQVVLMFACALSFIGVGYTYLAGLLTAYGDVKSRLLIARSVTDGLHPGVAQLGGVWLPLPQLLMLPFTAVNGLYASGFAGSFVSMASYLVAVIFLYRLIHVASGSRPAAAIGALTFATPNVLYMQSVAMSEMPFIALTLAATFYLLEWTRRTDRLSSLLLAAAAIFLATLTRYEGWILLSCAVVVVAYRGVRGLGREKTEALLIYFGLLASLGVVAWFTWNQVIFGDALYFIRSEYAVREQFLVTEQQITQGGDLNLAFLIYAWAVVDNSGWIAAAIATLGLALWLLSRRPWSQKLAVLILLFPMAFFTLALFKGGIVVIQTPRLLPNHYQNIRYGLLMLPAIGFFAGIAAQRVMLRLPIAVLLVGSALITWNAGAVNFMEAQGDKANGDSAIQASAADWIRLHYDGGLVLGARRNNEALFFETALPLSTFVYEGDRDVWEAALNDPNGRVRWVLMRRNLRGIEDKVWQSLHDQPVMSAKFELMFHDTGVEIYRAR
;
A
#
# COMPACT_ATOMS: atom_id res chain seq x y z
N MET A 1 -20.01 -13.68 -30.78
CA MET A 1 -19.67 -12.25 -30.99
C MET A 1 -19.67 -11.54 -29.66
N THR A 2 -18.48 -11.18 -29.20
CA THR A 2 -18.10 -10.96 -27.80
C THR A 2 -18.45 -9.56 -27.27
N VAL A 3 -18.76 -9.48 -25.98
CA VAL A 3 -19.06 -8.28 -25.18
C VAL A 3 -18.00 -7.15 -25.34
N LEU A 4 -16.80 -7.49 -25.85
CA LEU A 4 -15.74 -6.54 -26.19
C LEU A 4 -16.12 -5.55 -27.32
N GLN A 5 -17.05 -5.88 -28.23
CA GLN A 5 -17.47 -4.95 -29.30
C GLN A 5 -18.51 -3.91 -28.87
N ARG A 6 -19.23 -4.09 -27.75
CA ARG A 6 -20.18 -3.08 -27.21
C ARG A 6 -19.53 -2.03 -26.30
N SER A 7 -18.21 -2.13 -26.10
CA SER A 7 -17.38 -1.09 -25.45
C SER A 7 -17.02 0.07 -26.39
N ARG A 8 -17.51 0.07 -27.64
CA ARG A 8 -17.25 1.15 -28.60
C ARG A 8 -17.91 2.45 -28.13
N LYS A 9 -17.08 3.30 -27.50
CA LYS A 9 -17.26 4.73 -27.23
C LYS A 9 -18.48 5.04 -26.35
N THR A 10 -18.38 4.84 -25.04
CA THR A 10 -19.17 5.62 -24.07
C THR A 10 -18.47 6.97 -23.86
N PRO A 11 -18.95 8.08 -24.46
CA PRO A 11 -18.26 9.37 -24.40
C PRO A 11 -18.05 9.84 -22.95
N SER A 12 -18.96 9.45 -22.05
CA SER A 12 -18.89 9.78 -20.63
C SER A 12 -17.73 9.15 -19.87
N LEU A 13 -17.37 7.88 -20.15
CA LEU A 13 -16.21 7.26 -19.49
C LEU A 13 -14.91 7.87 -20.03
N GLN A 14 -14.85 8.15 -21.33
CA GLN A 14 -13.68 8.80 -21.93
C GLN A 14 -13.42 10.18 -21.30
N VAL A 15 -14.46 10.99 -21.10
CA VAL A 15 -14.35 12.29 -20.42
C VAL A 15 -13.87 12.13 -18.97
N VAL A 16 -14.45 11.19 -18.22
CA VAL A 16 -14.02 10.89 -16.84
C VAL A 16 -12.54 10.48 -16.80
N LEU A 17 -12.09 9.66 -17.76
CA LEU A 17 -10.69 9.24 -17.83
C LEU A 17 -9.76 10.37 -18.24
N MET A 18 -10.14 11.22 -19.20
CA MET A 18 -9.35 12.40 -19.55
C MET A 18 -9.14 13.30 -18.33
N PHE A 19 -10.20 13.54 -17.55
CA PHE A 19 -10.12 14.34 -16.33
C PHE A 19 -9.30 13.65 -15.24
N ALA A 20 -9.49 12.35 -15.02
CA ALA A 20 -8.70 11.58 -14.06
C ALA A 20 -7.21 11.53 -14.44
N CYS A 21 -6.88 11.36 -15.72
CA CYS A 21 -5.51 11.45 -16.23
C CYS A 21 -4.92 12.84 -15.96
N ALA A 22 -5.64 13.92 -16.28
CA ALA A 22 -5.18 15.27 -16.02
C ALA A 22 -4.87 15.48 -14.52
N LEU A 23 -5.78 15.09 -13.63
CA LEU A 23 -5.56 15.17 -12.19
C LEU A 23 -4.40 14.30 -11.71
N SER A 24 -4.21 13.10 -12.28
CA SER A 24 -3.10 12.21 -11.96
C SER A 24 -1.75 12.84 -12.31
N PHE A 25 -1.61 13.41 -13.51
CA PHE A 25 -0.40 14.12 -13.93
C PHE A 25 -0.16 15.39 -13.11
N ILE A 26 -1.21 16.16 -12.81
CA ILE A 26 -1.11 17.34 -11.94
C ILE A 26 -0.64 16.93 -10.53
N GLY A 27 -1.22 15.87 -9.96
CA GLY A 27 -0.86 15.36 -8.64
C GLY A 27 0.59 14.89 -8.57
N VAL A 28 1.05 14.13 -9.57
CA VAL A 28 2.45 13.70 -9.67
C VAL A 28 3.38 14.90 -9.85
N GLY A 29 3.04 15.84 -10.75
CA GLY A 29 3.83 17.04 -10.99
C GLY A 29 3.97 17.90 -9.75
N TYR A 30 2.88 18.13 -9.03
CA TYR A 30 2.91 18.86 -7.75
C TYR A 30 3.76 18.15 -6.70
N THR A 31 3.59 16.83 -6.55
CA THR A 31 4.36 16.02 -5.58
C THR A 31 5.86 16.00 -5.90
N TYR A 32 6.21 15.95 -7.19
CA TYR A 32 7.59 16.04 -7.65
C TYR A 32 8.20 17.40 -7.34
N LEU A 33 7.50 18.50 -7.68
CA LEU A 33 7.98 19.86 -7.40
C LEU A 33 8.12 20.15 -5.90
N ALA A 34 7.28 19.53 -5.06
CA ALA A 34 7.40 19.59 -3.61
C ALA A 34 8.55 18.71 -3.05
N GLY A 35 9.17 17.87 -3.87
CA GLY A 35 10.21 16.92 -3.44
C GLY A 35 9.69 15.86 -2.48
N LEU A 36 8.47 15.35 -2.72
CA LEU A 36 7.76 14.42 -1.84
C LEU A 36 7.47 13.05 -2.46
N LEU A 37 8.00 12.75 -3.65
CA LEU A 37 7.81 11.45 -4.31
C LEU A 37 8.38 10.27 -3.51
N THR A 38 9.46 10.51 -2.75
CA THR A 38 10.18 9.51 -1.95
C THR A 38 10.11 9.78 -0.46
N ALA A 39 9.33 10.78 -0.04
CA ALA A 39 9.33 11.29 1.33
C ALA A 39 8.53 10.42 2.31
N TYR A 40 7.46 9.79 1.85
CA TYR A 40 6.59 8.98 2.69
C TYR A 40 7.30 7.70 3.17
N GLY A 41 7.20 7.37 4.46
CA GLY A 41 8.10 6.45 5.17
C GLY A 41 8.49 5.16 4.43
N ASP A 42 7.52 4.37 3.96
CA ASP A 42 7.79 3.05 3.34
C ASP A 42 8.27 3.12 1.87
N VAL A 43 8.23 4.30 1.24
CA VAL A 43 8.43 4.43 -0.22
C VAL A 43 9.83 3.97 -0.63
N LYS A 44 10.85 4.42 0.10
CA LYS A 44 12.25 4.09 -0.21
C LYS A 44 12.50 2.59 -0.04
N SER A 45 11.99 1.98 1.03
CA SER A 45 12.10 0.54 1.28
C SER A 45 11.47 -0.29 0.16
N ARG A 46 10.30 0.13 -0.35
CA ARG A 46 9.62 -0.56 -1.45
C ARG A 46 10.38 -0.47 -2.76
N LEU A 47 10.96 0.70 -3.06
CA LEU A 47 11.83 0.89 -4.22
C LEU A 47 13.12 0.07 -4.09
N LEU A 48 13.75 0.07 -2.92
CA LEU A 48 14.96 -0.71 -2.62
C LEU A 48 14.74 -2.21 -2.82
N ILE A 49 13.64 -2.76 -2.29
CA ILE A 49 13.30 -4.18 -2.44
C ILE A 49 13.14 -4.53 -3.93
N ALA A 50 12.39 -3.72 -4.69
CA ALA A 50 12.22 -3.95 -6.12
C ALA A 50 13.56 -3.83 -6.88
N ARG A 51 14.38 -2.83 -6.57
CA ARG A 51 15.70 -2.64 -7.17
C ARG A 51 16.66 -3.79 -6.86
N SER A 52 16.61 -4.34 -5.64
CA SER A 52 17.47 -5.44 -5.19
C SER A 52 17.35 -6.71 -6.04
N VAL A 53 16.22 -6.88 -6.74
CA VAL A 53 16.02 -8.01 -7.66
C VAL A 53 16.93 -7.92 -8.89
N THR A 54 17.23 -6.72 -9.38
CA THR A 54 18.04 -6.49 -10.58
C THR A 54 19.44 -5.95 -10.29
N ASP A 55 19.61 -5.30 -9.14
CA ASP A 55 20.83 -4.66 -8.69
C ASP A 55 20.96 -4.91 -7.19
N GLY A 56 21.78 -5.88 -6.83
CA GLY A 56 22.08 -6.30 -5.47
C GLY A 56 23.33 -7.18 -5.51
N LEU A 57 23.96 -7.46 -4.36
CA LEU A 57 25.16 -8.30 -4.34
C LEU A 57 24.83 -9.71 -4.85
N HIS A 58 23.68 -10.25 -4.44
CA HIS A 58 23.07 -11.45 -5.02
C HIS A 58 21.69 -11.12 -5.63
N PRO A 59 21.65 -10.61 -6.87
CA PRO A 59 20.39 -10.20 -7.49
C PRO A 59 19.52 -11.44 -7.76
N GLY A 60 18.21 -11.28 -7.63
CA GLY A 60 17.24 -12.34 -7.90
C GLY A 60 15.92 -12.13 -7.20
N VAL A 61 14.91 -12.89 -7.61
CA VAL A 61 13.54 -12.76 -7.07
C VAL A 61 13.46 -13.02 -5.56
N ALA A 62 14.40 -13.77 -4.97
CA ALA A 62 14.48 -14.00 -3.53
C ALA A 62 14.65 -12.69 -2.73
N GLN A 63 15.17 -11.63 -3.37
CA GLN A 63 15.35 -10.29 -2.78
C GLN A 63 14.02 -9.56 -2.52
N LEU A 64 12.89 -10.08 -3.00
CA LEU A 64 11.56 -9.58 -2.64
C LEU A 64 11.24 -9.74 -1.14
N GLY A 65 12.01 -10.58 -0.44
CA GLY A 65 11.89 -10.77 1.00
C GLY A 65 10.75 -11.70 1.39
N GLY A 66 10.47 -11.74 2.70
CA GLY A 66 9.49 -12.65 3.31
C GLY A 66 8.46 -11.95 4.18
N VAL A 67 8.38 -10.62 4.19
CA VAL A 67 7.47 -9.86 5.08
C VAL A 67 6.38 -9.14 4.31
N TRP A 68 6.74 -8.44 3.23
CA TRP A 68 5.77 -7.76 2.38
C TRP A 68 5.39 -8.63 1.20
N LEU A 69 4.10 -8.64 0.88
CA LEU A 69 3.58 -9.37 -0.26
C LEU A 69 4.16 -8.81 -1.57
N PRO A 70 4.49 -9.66 -2.55
CA PRO A 70 5.48 -9.33 -3.57
C PRO A 70 4.95 -8.54 -4.76
N LEU A 71 3.63 -8.51 -4.99
CA LEU A 71 3.07 -7.97 -6.23
C LEU A 71 3.41 -6.49 -6.49
N PRO A 72 3.35 -5.57 -5.50
CA PRO A 72 3.70 -4.17 -5.73
C PRO A 72 5.13 -4.02 -6.26
N GLN A 73 6.08 -4.74 -5.67
CA GLN A 73 7.49 -4.70 -6.05
C GLN A 73 7.72 -5.37 -7.40
N LEU A 74 7.05 -6.48 -7.68
CA LEU A 74 7.07 -7.14 -8.99
C LEU A 74 6.60 -6.19 -10.11
N LEU A 75 5.55 -5.41 -9.87
CA LEU A 75 5.05 -4.41 -10.84
C LEU A 75 6.05 -3.26 -11.06
N MET A 76 6.87 -2.95 -10.06
CA MET A 76 7.88 -1.88 -10.11
C MET A 76 9.21 -2.33 -10.75
N LEU A 77 9.45 -3.64 -10.91
CA LEU A 77 10.71 -4.17 -11.46
C LEU A 77 11.18 -3.52 -12.77
N PRO A 78 10.37 -3.43 -13.84
CA PRO A 78 10.85 -2.87 -15.10
C PRO A 78 11.26 -1.40 -14.98
N PHE A 79 10.67 -0.66 -14.04
CA PHE A 79 10.96 0.75 -13.85
C PHE A 79 12.12 0.98 -12.88
N THR A 80 12.21 0.19 -11.81
CA THR A 80 13.32 0.29 -10.85
C THR A 80 14.64 -0.18 -11.43
N ALA A 81 14.64 -1.01 -12.49
CA ALA A 81 15.84 -1.32 -13.26
C ALA A 81 16.46 -0.08 -13.95
N VAL A 82 15.68 1.00 -14.17
CA VAL A 82 16.17 2.24 -14.77
C VAL A 82 16.59 3.22 -13.67
N ASN A 83 17.89 3.52 -13.58
CA ASN A 83 18.49 4.33 -12.50
C ASN A 83 17.76 5.67 -12.27
N GLY A 84 17.45 6.41 -13.34
CA GLY A 84 16.78 7.71 -13.23
C GLY A 84 15.37 7.60 -12.64
N LEU A 85 14.62 6.55 -12.98
CA LEU A 85 13.27 6.33 -12.47
C LEU A 85 13.28 5.82 -11.02
N TYR A 86 14.27 4.99 -10.68
CA TYR A 86 14.49 4.51 -9.32
C TYR A 86 14.84 5.66 -8.38
N ALA A 87 15.89 6.42 -8.70
CA ALA A 87 16.41 7.49 -7.86
C ALA A 87 15.41 8.63 -7.66
N SER A 88 14.61 8.96 -8.68
CA SER A 88 13.58 10.01 -8.57
C SER A 88 12.30 9.57 -7.87
N GLY A 89 12.09 8.27 -7.68
CA GLY A 89 10.84 7.68 -7.20
C GLY A 89 9.75 7.46 -8.26
N PHE A 90 9.96 7.89 -9.52
CA PHE A 90 8.98 7.72 -10.60
C PHE A 90 8.65 6.26 -10.91
N ALA A 91 9.58 5.34 -10.62
CA ALA A 91 9.35 3.92 -10.80
C ALA A 91 8.10 3.42 -10.07
N GLY A 92 7.86 3.92 -8.86
CA GLY A 92 6.64 3.63 -8.11
C GLY A 92 5.43 4.43 -8.60
N SER A 93 5.64 5.69 -8.97
CA SER A 93 4.57 6.56 -9.49
C SER A 93 3.87 5.95 -10.70
N PHE A 94 4.60 5.36 -11.66
CA PHE A 94 3.98 4.76 -12.84
C PHE A 94 2.99 3.63 -12.49
N VAL A 95 3.36 2.76 -11.56
CA VAL A 95 2.51 1.66 -11.10
C VAL A 95 1.27 2.20 -10.37
N SER A 96 1.46 3.19 -9.50
CA SER A 96 0.38 3.81 -8.74
C SER A 96 -0.57 4.63 -9.62
N MET A 97 -0.07 5.38 -10.61
CA MET A 97 -0.86 6.12 -11.60
C MET A 97 -1.73 5.17 -12.44
N ALA A 98 -1.13 4.09 -12.96
CA ALA A 98 -1.87 3.09 -13.73
C ALA A 98 -2.98 2.45 -12.88
N SER A 99 -2.66 2.13 -11.62
CA SER A 99 -3.61 1.56 -10.67
C SER A 99 -4.75 2.53 -10.33
N TYR A 100 -4.45 3.81 -10.15
CA TYR A 100 -5.44 4.86 -9.94
C TYR A 100 -6.42 4.95 -11.12
N LEU A 101 -5.93 4.94 -12.36
CA LEU A 101 -6.79 4.97 -13.55
C LEU A 101 -7.66 3.70 -13.64
N VAL A 102 -7.10 2.54 -13.36
CA VAL A 102 -7.86 1.27 -13.31
C VAL A 102 -8.94 1.33 -12.23
N ALA A 103 -8.64 1.87 -11.05
CA ALA A 103 -9.63 2.09 -9.99
C ALA A 103 -10.77 3.01 -10.46
N VAL A 104 -10.47 4.14 -11.09
CA VAL A 104 -11.49 5.05 -11.66
C VAL A 104 -12.37 4.34 -12.70
N ILE A 105 -11.76 3.54 -13.59
CA ILE A 105 -12.51 2.75 -14.61
C ILE A 105 -13.48 1.79 -13.92
N PHE A 106 -13.01 0.97 -12.99
CA PHE A 106 -13.84 -0.05 -12.36
C PHE A 106 -14.88 0.57 -11.42
N LEU A 107 -14.57 1.65 -10.72
CA LEU A 107 -15.53 2.38 -9.90
C LEU A 107 -16.64 2.98 -10.78
N TYR A 108 -16.30 3.64 -11.88
CA TYR A 108 -17.28 4.15 -12.84
C TYR A 108 -18.18 3.02 -13.35
N ARG A 109 -17.60 1.90 -13.80
CA ARG A 109 -18.35 0.76 -14.34
C ARG A 109 -19.24 0.12 -13.28
N LEU A 110 -18.75 -0.01 -12.05
CA LEU A 110 -19.49 -0.55 -10.92
C LEU A 110 -20.72 0.31 -10.60
N ILE A 111 -20.55 1.63 -10.48
CA ILE A 111 -21.66 2.57 -10.25
C ILE A 111 -22.62 2.56 -11.43
N HIS A 112 -22.12 2.51 -12.68
CA HIS A 112 -22.97 2.52 -13.86
C HIS A 112 -23.84 1.26 -13.93
N VAL A 113 -23.28 0.08 -13.67
CA VAL A 113 -24.02 -1.18 -13.61
C VAL A 113 -25.05 -1.18 -12.46
N ALA A 114 -24.70 -0.58 -11.33
CA ALA A 114 -25.58 -0.52 -10.17
C ALA A 114 -26.74 0.48 -10.34
N SER A 115 -26.45 1.69 -10.81
CA SER A 115 -27.39 2.82 -10.88
C SER A 115 -28.11 2.97 -12.23
N GLY A 116 -27.55 2.42 -13.32
CA GLY A 116 -28.00 2.67 -14.69
C GLY A 116 -27.71 4.09 -15.21
N SER A 117 -27.04 4.94 -14.43
CA SER A 117 -26.87 6.37 -14.73
C SER A 117 -25.40 6.73 -14.98
N ARG A 118 -25.10 7.22 -16.19
CA ARG A 118 -23.74 7.66 -16.57
C ARG A 118 -23.27 8.90 -15.78
N PRO A 119 -24.11 9.93 -15.56
CA PRO A 119 -23.71 11.07 -14.71
C PRO A 119 -23.45 10.67 -13.25
N ALA A 120 -24.28 9.78 -12.68
CA ALA A 120 -24.08 9.30 -11.32
C ALA A 120 -22.75 8.52 -11.19
N ALA A 121 -22.44 7.70 -12.19
CA ALA A 121 -21.15 7.01 -12.29
C ALA A 121 -19.97 7.97 -12.41
N ALA A 122 -20.09 9.05 -13.20
CA ALA A 122 -19.06 10.07 -13.30
C ALA A 122 -18.82 10.78 -11.96
N ILE A 123 -19.89 11.23 -11.29
CA ILE A 123 -19.82 11.93 -10.00
C ILE A 123 -19.15 11.04 -8.94
N GLY A 124 -19.62 9.80 -8.79
CA GLY A 124 -19.06 8.88 -7.80
C GLY A 124 -17.62 8.46 -8.11
N ALA A 125 -17.28 8.24 -9.39
CA ALA A 125 -15.90 7.92 -9.78
C ALA A 125 -14.94 9.08 -9.53
N LEU A 126 -15.35 10.32 -9.83
CA LEU A 126 -14.52 11.51 -9.59
C LEU A 126 -14.38 11.89 -8.11
N THR A 127 -15.29 11.42 -7.25
CA THR A 127 -15.14 11.52 -5.78
C THR A 127 -13.88 10.82 -5.29
N PHE A 128 -13.39 9.80 -6.02
CA PHE A 128 -12.17 9.09 -5.69
C PHE A 128 -10.91 9.97 -5.82
N ALA A 129 -10.95 11.03 -6.65
CA ALA A 129 -9.83 11.92 -6.91
C ALA A 129 -9.62 12.97 -5.80
N THR A 130 -9.62 12.53 -4.54
CA THR A 130 -9.35 13.40 -3.39
C THR A 130 -7.87 13.82 -3.36
N PRO A 131 -7.52 14.93 -2.71
CA PRO A 131 -6.12 15.33 -2.48
C PRO A 131 -5.21 14.21 -1.99
N ASN A 132 -5.71 13.43 -1.02
CA ASN A 132 -4.97 12.32 -0.42
C ASN A 132 -4.74 11.17 -1.39
N VAL A 133 -5.73 10.86 -2.26
CA VAL A 133 -5.56 9.87 -3.34
C VAL A 133 -4.59 10.39 -4.40
N LEU A 134 -4.67 11.67 -4.78
CA LEU A 134 -3.77 12.26 -5.77
C LEU A 134 -2.31 12.31 -5.30
N TYR A 135 -2.08 12.50 -4.00
CA TYR A 135 -0.75 12.31 -3.42
C TYR A 135 -0.34 10.83 -3.43
N MET A 136 -1.19 9.93 -2.92
CA MET A 136 -0.85 8.51 -2.77
C MET A 136 -0.68 7.77 -4.11
N GLN A 137 -1.33 8.23 -5.18
CA GLN A 137 -1.08 7.71 -6.53
C GLN A 137 0.23 8.20 -7.15
N SER A 138 0.90 9.17 -6.52
CA SER A 138 2.18 9.70 -6.96
C SER A 138 3.37 8.94 -6.37
N VAL A 139 3.18 8.11 -5.35
CA VAL A 139 4.27 7.47 -4.58
C VAL A 139 4.26 5.95 -4.71
N ALA A 140 5.38 5.30 -4.37
CA ALA A 140 5.61 3.86 -4.50
C ALA A 140 4.92 3.02 -3.42
N MET A 141 3.61 3.16 -3.28
CA MET A 141 2.83 2.54 -2.20
C MET A 141 1.86 1.46 -2.71
N SER A 142 1.40 0.59 -1.82
CA SER A 142 0.63 -0.61 -2.19
C SER A 142 -0.90 -0.39 -2.23
N GLU A 143 -1.36 0.73 -1.68
CA GLU A 143 -2.76 1.09 -1.51
C GLU A 143 -3.45 1.24 -2.88
N MET A 144 -2.83 1.92 -3.86
CA MET A 144 -3.44 2.13 -5.18
C MET A 144 -3.62 0.83 -5.97
N PRO A 145 -2.59 -0.03 -6.13
CA PRO A 145 -2.78 -1.35 -6.75
C PRO A 145 -3.85 -2.18 -6.05
N PHE A 146 -3.88 -2.16 -4.72
CA PHE A 146 -4.86 -2.93 -3.94
C PHE A 146 -6.30 -2.43 -4.13
N ILE A 147 -6.51 -1.11 -4.14
CA ILE A 147 -7.82 -0.51 -4.41
C ILE A 147 -8.30 -0.86 -5.82
N ALA A 148 -7.42 -0.78 -6.82
CA ALA A 148 -7.75 -1.13 -8.20
C ALA A 148 -8.24 -2.57 -8.33
N LEU A 149 -7.54 -3.51 -7.70
CA LEU A 149 -7.89 -4.93 -7.67
C LEU A 149 -9.18 -5.19 -6.87
N THR A 150 -9.40 -4.48 -5.76
CA THR A 150 -10.63 -4.57 -4.95
C THR A 150 -11.85 -4.13 -5.75
N LEU A 151 -11.75 -3.02 -6.49
CA LEU A 151 -12.81 -2.50 -7.35
C LEU A 151 -13.07 -3.43 -8.53
N ALA A 152 -12.02 -3.98 -9.16
CA ALA A 152 -12.15 -4.97 -10.22
C ALA A 152 -12.87 -6.23 -9.72
N ALA A 153 -12.42 -6.79 -8.60
CA ALA A 153 -13.04 -7.95 -7.95
C ALA A 153 -14.52 -7.69 -7.66
N THR A 154 -14.84 -6.56 -7.03
CA THR A 154 -16.22 -6.18 -6.69
C THR A 154 -17.09 -6.00 -7.93
N PHE A 155 -16.57 -5.36 -8.97
CA PHE A 155 -17.27 -5.21 -10.25
C PHE A 155 -17.63 -6.55 -10.88
N TYR A 156 -16.66 -7.46 -10.96
CA TYR A 156 -16.86 -8.77 -11.58
C TYR A 156 -17.75 -9.68 -10.73
N LEU A 157 -17.67 -9.61 -9.40
CA LEU A 157 -18.61 -10.28 -8.50
C LEU A 157 -20.03 -9.76 -8.70
N LEU A 158 -20.23 -8.43 -8.78
CA LEU A 158 -21.55 -7.87 -9.03
C LEU A 158 -22.12 -8.33 -10.39
N GLU A 159 -21.32 -8.30 -11.45
CA GLU A 159 -21.75 -8.82 -12.77
C GLU A 159 -22.13 -10.30 -12.70
N TRP A 160 -21.34 -11.13 -12.01
CA TRP A 160 -21.64 -12.55 -11.84
C TRP A 160 -22.93 -12.79 -11.03
N THR A 161 -23.16 -12.05 -9.93
CA THR A 161 -24.40 -12.22 -9.15
C THR A 161 -25.65 -11.87 -9.94
N ARG A 162 -25.54 -10.99 -10.95
CA ARG A 162 -26.61 -10.63 -11.90
C ARG A 162 -26.81 -11.67 -13.00
N ARG A 163 -25.72 -12.33 -13.43
CA ARG A 163 -25.69 -13.29 -14.55
C ARG A 163 -24.79 -14.47 -14.19
N THR A 164 -25.36 -15.43 -13.47
CA THR A 164 -24.63 -16.59 -12.91
C THR A 164 -24.16 -17.60 -13.95
N ASP A 165 -24.67 -17.51 -15.18
CA ASP A 165 -24.21 -18.24 -16.36
C ASP A 165 -22.83 -17.76 -16.85
N ARG A 166 -22.44 -16.52 -16.52
CA ARG A 166 -21.15 -15.96 -16.94
C ARG A 166 -20.03 -16.32 -15.99
N LEU A 167 -19.49 -17.53 -16.15
CA LEU A 167 -18.33 -17.99 -15.38
C LEU A 167 -17.07 -17.15 -15.62
N SER A 168 -16.96 -16.47 -16.75
CA SER A 168 -15.85 -15.54 -17.03
C SER A 168 -15.83 -14.35 -16.05
N SER A 169 -16.99 -13.86 -15.59
CA SER A 169 -17.04 -12.83 -14.55
C SER A 169 -16.54 -13.37 -13.23
N LEU A 170 -16.90 -14.59 -12.85
CA LEU A 170 -16.41 -15.21 -11.62
C LEU A 170 -14.90 -15.50 -11.67
N LEU A 171 -14.39 -15.93 -12.82
CA LEU A 171 -12.96 -16.12 -13.08
C LEU A 171 -12.19 -14.82 -12.92
N LEU A 172 -12.66 -13.72 -13.53
CA LEU A 172 -12.01 -12.42 -13.44
C LEU A 172 -12.06 -11.84 -12.01
N ALA A 173 -13.14 -12.11 -11.27
CA ALA A 173 -13.20 -11.80 -9.84
C ALA A 173 -12.15 -12.60 -9.05
N ALA A 174 -12.04 -13.91 -9.29
CA ALA A 174 -11.05 -14.77 -8.64
C ALA A 174 -9.62 -14.32 -8.96
N ALA A 175 -9.32 -13.98 -10.22
CA ALA A 175 -8.03 -13.47 -10.65
C ALA A 175 -7.69 -12.13 -9.98
N ALA A 176 -8.65 -11.20 -9.87
CA ALA A 176 -8.43 -9.94 -9.19
C ALA A 176 -8.15 -10.13 -7.69
N ILE A 177 -8.85 -11.06 -7.04
CA ILE A 177 -8.65 -11.39 -5.62
C ILE A 177 -7.32 -12.11 -5.40
N PHE A 178 -6.97 -13.06 -6.27
CA PHE A 178 -5.66 -13.72 -6.29
C PHE A 178 -4.54 -12.68 -6.26
N LEU A 179 -4.58 -11.71 -7.19
CA LEU A 179 -3.61 -10.62 -7.23
C LEU A 179 -3.70 -9.75 -5.98
N ALA A 180 -4.89 -9.42 -5.48
CA ALA A 180 -5.06 -8.60 -4.28
C ALA A 180 -4.43 -9.26 -3.03
N THR A 181 -4.51 -10.60 -2.92
CA THR A 181 -3.89 -11.37 -1.83
C THR A 181 -2.37 -11.37 -1.87
N LEU A 182 -1.77 -11.02 -3.02
CA LEU A 182 -0.34 -10.82 -3.22
C LEU A 182 0.06 -9.33 -3.17
N THR A 183 -0.90 -8.42 -2.98
CA THR A 183 -0.63 -6.97 -2.85
C THR A 183 -0.59 -6.56 -1.39
N ARG A 184 -1.60 -6.96 -0.61
CA ARG A 184 -1.71 -6.63 0.81
C ARG A 184 -2.48 -7.69 1.59
N TYR A 185 -2.22 -7.79 2.90
CA TYR A 185 -2.84 -8.79 3.77
C TYR A 185 -4.35 -8.59 3.92
N GLU A 186 -4.85 -7.36 3.76
CA GLU A 186 -6.29 -7.06 3.68
C GLU A 186 -6.99 -7.82 2.53
N GLY A 187 -6.22 -8.23 1.50
CA GLY A 187 -6.72 -9.07 0.41
C GLY A 187 -7.21 -10.44 0.86
N TRP A 188 -6.71 -10.94 1.99
CA TRP A 188 -7.12 -12.24 2.54
C TRP A 188 -8.51 -12.14 3.20
N ILE A 189 -8.82 -10.96 3.77
CA ILE A 189 -10.16 -10.63 4.25
C ILE A 189 -11.11 -10.43 3.08
N LEU A 190 -10.67 -9.71 2.04
CA LEU A 190 -11.44 -9.54 0.79
C LEU A 190 -11.82 -10.90 0.17
N LEU A 191 -10.87 -11.84 0.09
CA LEU A 191 -11.12 -13.23 -0.34
C LEU A 191 -12.22 -13.88 0.50
N SER A 192 -12.12 -13.80 1.81
CA SER A 192 -13.11 -14.38 2.74
C SER A 192 -14.50 -13.79 2.52
N CYS A 193 -14.60 -12.47 2.39
CA CYS A 193 -15.86 -11.78 2.09
C CYS A 193 -16.45 -12.21 0.72
N ALA A 194 -15.60 -12.38 -0.29
CA ALA A 194 -16.02 -12.81 -1.63
C ALA A 194 -16.54 -14.25 -1.64
N VAL A 195 -15.89 -15.16 -0.90
CA VAL A 195 -16.38 -16.54 -0.71
C VAL A 195 -17.78 -16.54 -0.10
N VAL A 196 -18.04 -15.69 0.89
CA VAL A 196 -19.39 -15.54 1.49
C VAL A 196 -20.42 -15.08 0.45
N VAL A 197 -20.06 -14.14 -0.44
CA VAL A 197 -20.95 -13.70 -1.51
C VAL A 197 -21.27 -14.82 -2.50
N VAL A 198 -20.26 -15.60 -2.90
CA VAL A 198 -20.44 -16.74 -3.81
C VAL A 198 -21.32 -17.81 -3.16
N ALA A 199 -21.03 -18.17 -1.91
CA ALA A 199 -21.81 -19.13 -1.13
C ALA A 199 -23.27 -18.68 -1.00
N TYR A 200 -23.50 -17.43 -0.59
CA TYR A 200 -24.84 -16.88 -0.42
C TYR A 200 -25.63 -16.89 -1.74
N ARG A 201 -25.02 -16.45 -2.85
CA ARG A 201 -25.67 -16.45 -4.16
C ARG A 201 -26.00 -17.86 -4.63
N GLY A 202 -25.12 -18.81 -4.37
CA GLY A 202 -25.30 -20.22 -4.69
C GLY A 202 -26.47 -20.83 -3.92
N VAL A 203 -26.41 -20.78 -2.58
CA VAL A 203 -27.44 -21.39 -1.70
C VAL A 203 -28.83 -20.79 -1.98
N ARG A 204 -28.92 -19.49 -2.24
CA ARG A 204 -30.20 -18.79 -2.45
C ARG A 204 -30.77 -18.90 -3.87
N GLY A 205 -30.14 -19.62 -4.80
CA GLY A 205 -30.75 -19.73 -6.13
C GLY A 205 -30.12 -20.64 -7.17
N LEU A 206 -29.09 -21.43 -6.83
CA LEU A 206 -28.42 -22.33 -7.78
C LEU A 206 -28.46 -23.81 -7.38
N GLY A 207 -28.86 -24.13 -6.14
CA GLY A 207 -28.85 -25.50 -5.62
C GLY A 207 -27.49 -25.91 -5.04
N ARG A 208 -27.47 -27.00 -4.27
CA ARG A 208 -26.29 -27.42 -3.48
C ARG A 208 -25.09 -27.80 -4.36
N GLU A 209 -25.27 -28.70 -5.31
CA GLU A 209 -24.20 -29.21 -6.18
C GLU A 209 -23.51 -28.09 -6.98
N LYS A 210 -24.31 -27.21 -7.60
CA LYS A 210 -23.77 -26.07 -8.34
C LYS A 210 -23.07 -25.08 -7.43
N THR A 211 -23.58 -24.86 -6.22
CA THR A 211 -22.92 -23.99 -5.23
C THR A 211 -21.55 -24.54 -4.83
N GLU A 212 -21.49 -25.84 -4.55
CA GLU A 212 -20.25 -26.53 -4.21
C GLU A 212 -19.22 -26.41 -5.35
N ALA A 213 -19.62 -26.73 -6.58
CA ALA A 213 -18.75 -26.60 -7.75
C ALA A 213 -18.23 -25.17 -7.94
N LEU A 214 -19.08 -24.16 -7.75
CA LEU A 214 -18.69 -22.75 -7.85
C LEU A 214 -17.75 -22.31 -6.72
N LEU A 215 -17.96 -22.80 -5.50
CA LEU A 215 -17.09 -22.51 -4.36
C LEU A 215 -15.71 -23.14 -4.52
N ILE A 216 -15.64 -24.37 -5.00
CA ILE A 216 -14.36 -25.04 -5.31
C ILE A 216 -13.66 -24.27 -6.43
N TYR A 217 -14.35 -24.02 -7.54
CA TYR A 217 -13.79 -23.31 -8.69
C TYR A 217 -13.26 -21.91 -8.32
N PHE A 218 -14.08 -21.10 -7.66
CA PHE A 218 -13.70 -19.76 -7.25
C PHE A 218 -12.66 -19.76 -6.15
N GLY A 219 -12.86 -20.58 -5.12
CA GLY A 219 -12.03 -20.63 -3.92
C GLY A 219 -10.61 -21.09 -4.22
N LEU A 220 -10.44 -22.13 -5.06
CA LEU A 220 -9.12 -22.59 -5.49
C LEU A 220 -8.36 -21.46 -6.20
N LEU A 221 -8.96 -20.85 -7.22
CA LEU A 221 -8.30 -19.82 -8.02
C LEU A 221 -7.98 -18.55 -7.20
N ALA A 222 -8.92 -18.10 -6.38
CA ALA A 222 -8.77 -16.87 -5.61
C ALA A 222 -7.78 -17.01 -4.43
N SER A 223 -7.58 -18.22 -3.90
CA SER A 223 -6.66 -18.50 -2.78
C SER A 223 -5.22 -18.83 -3.22
N LEU A 224 -4.95 -19.00 -4.53
CA LEU A 224 -3.62 -19.33 -5.04
C LEU A 224 -2.53 -18.35 -4.57
N GLY A 225 -2.88 -17.08 -4.31
CA GLY A 225 -1.91 -16.06 -3.91
C GLY A 225 -1.49 -16.24 -2.46
N VAL A 226 -2.45 -16.61 -1.60
CA VAL A 226 -2.17 -17.02 -0.22
C VAL A 226 -1.27 -18.27 -0.22
N VAL A 227 -1.65 -19.31 -0.98
CA VAL A 227 -0.86 -20.55 -1.06
C VAL A 227 0.55 -20.28 -1.59
N ALA A 228 0.68 -19.46 -2.63
CA ALA A 228 1.97 -19.06 -3.19
C ALA A 228 2.83 -18.32 -2.16
N TRP A 229 2.24 -17.45 -1.34
CA TRP A 229 2.97 -16.72 -0.31
C TRP A 229 3.49 -17.62 0.81
N PHE A 230 2.67 -18.57 1.29
CA PHE A 230 3.13 -19.56 2.28
C PHE A 230 4.24 -20.44 1.71
N THR A 231 4.07 -20.90 0.46
CA THR A 231 5.08 -21.71 -0.24
C THR A 231 6.38 -20.94 -0.43
N TRP A 232 6.30 -19.67 -0.85
CA TRP A 232 7.44 -18.77 -0.99
C TRP A 232 8.23 -18.67 0.32
N ASN A 233 7.54 -18.40 1.43
CA ASN A 233 8.18 -18.26 2.72
C ASN A 233 8.82 -19.57 3.19
N GLN A 234 8.14 -20.70 3.00
CA GLN A 234 8.68 -22.01 3.35
C GLN A 234 9.95 -22.36 2.55
N VAL A 235 9.92 -22.11 1.24
CA VAL A 235 11.04 -22.47 0.33
C VAL A 235 12.23 -21.55 0.54
N ILE A 236 12.01 -20.25 0.71
CA ILE A 236 13.09 -19.26 0.78
C ILE A 236 13.64 -19.11 2.20
N PHE A 237 12.78 -19.12 3.23
CA PHE A 237 13.16 -18.83 4.62
C PHE A 237 13.04 -20.04 5.56
N GLY A 238 12.56 -21.19 5.08
CA GLY A 238 12.39 -22.39 5.89
C GLY A 238 11.20 -22.37 6.85
N ASP A 239 10.42 -21.28 6.89
CA ASP A 239 9.22 -21.13 7.72
C ASP A 239 8.07 -20.52 6.90
N ALA A 240 7.01 -21.30 6.66
CA ALA A 240 5.82 -20.83 5.95
C ALA A 240 5.13 -19.60 6.60
N LEU A 241 5.38 -19.37 7.89
CA LEU A 241 4.83 -18.26 8.69
C LEU A 241 5.87 -17.16 9.01
N TYR A 242 7.00 -17.15 8.28
CA TYR A 242 8.10 -16.18 8.48
C TYR A 242 7.62 -14.72 8.54
N PHE A 243 6.66 -14.34 7.70
CA PHE A 243 6.09 -12.98 7.64
C PHE A 243 5.42 -12.48 8.93
N ILE A 244 5.01 -13.38 9.83
CA ILE A 244 4.44 -13.04 11.15
C ILE A 244 5.41 -13.36 12.30
N ARG A 245 6.30 -14.36 12.13
CA ARG A 245 7.17 -14.88 13.20
C ARG A 245 8.59 -14.32 13.21
N SER A 246 9.05 -13.74 12.10
CA SER A 246 10.40 -13.19 12.02
C SER A 246 10.54 -11.93 12.88
N GLU A 247 11.78 -11.62 13.26
CA GLU A 247 12.12 -10.36 13.92
C GLU A 247 11.74 -9.11 13.11
N TYR A 248 11.53 -9.26 11.80
CA TYR A 248 11.12 -8.21 10.87
C TYR A 248 9.60 -8.04 10.77
N ALA A 249 8.83 -8.91 11.43
CA ALA A 249 7.38 -8.86 11.42
C ALA A 249 6.86 -7.55 12.04
N VAL A 250 5.71 -7.09 11.55
CA VAL A 250 5.07 -5.83 11.98
C VAL A 250 4.86 -5.79 13.50
N ARG A 251 4.57 -6.93 14.13
CA ARG A 251 4.42 -7.02 15.58
C ARG A 251 5.69 -6.59 16.31
N GLU A 252 6.84 -7.13 15.90
CA GLU A 252 8.15 -6.83 16.50
C GLU A 252 8.55 -5.36 16.30
N GLN A 253 8.11 -4.73 15.22
CA GLN A 253 8.31 -3.28 15.00
C GLN A 253 7.62 -2.43 16.07
N PHE A 254 6.46 -2.88 16.56
CA PHE A 254 5.65 -2.13 17.53
C PHE A 254 5.93 -2.51 18.99
N LEU A 255 6.47 -3.70 19.26
CA LEU A 255 6.92 -4.09 20.61
C LEU A 255 7.99 -3.14 21.16
N VAL A 256 8.88 -2.63 20.31
CA VAL A 256 9.89 -1.64 20.72
C VAL A 256 9.28 -0.26 21.04
N THR A 257 8.04 -0.01 20.60
CA THR A 257 7.30 1.25 20.83
C THR A 257 6.24 1.10 21.96
N GLU A 258 6.17 -0.06 22.63
CA GLU A 258 5.10 -0.43 23.56
C GLU A 258 4.91 0.52 24.75
N GLN A 259 5.93 1.30 25.15
CA GLN A 259 5.78 2.20 26.29
C GLN A 259 4.86 3.42 26.02
N GLN A 260 4.39 3.67 24.79
CA GLN A 260 3.61 4.89 24.49
C GLN A 260 2.33 4.73 23.66
N ILE A 261 2.00 3.56 23.08
CA ILE A 261 0.88 3.44 22.12
C ILE A 261 -0.01 2.23 22.41
N THR A 262 -0.60 2.15 23.61
CA THR A 262 -1.70 1.21 23.86
C THR A 262 -3.00 1.74 23.25
N GLN A 263 -3.19 1.53 21.95
CA GLN A 263 -4.46 1.78 21.24
C GLN A 263 -5.43 0.57 21.28
N GLY A 264 -5.02 -0.54 21.86
CA GLY A 264 -5.83 -1.77 21.96
C GLY A 264 -6.79 -1.77 23.16
N GLY A 265 -7.81 -2.63 23.08
CA GLY A 265 -8.71 -2.94 24.22
C GLY A 265 -10.03 -2.15 24.27
N ASP A 266 -10.17 -1.03 23.53
CA ASP A 266 -11.43 -0.28 23.42
C ASP A 266 -11.95 -0.29 21.97
N LEU A 267 -13.06 -1.00 21.74
CA LEU A 267 -13.66 -1.14 20.41
C LEU A 267 -14.26 0.18 19.89
N ASN A 268 -14.79 1.02 20.78
CA ASN A 268 -15.36 2.32 20.40
C ASN A 268 -14.25 3.29 19.98
N LEU A 269 -13.15 3.33 20.74
CA LEU A 269 -11.97 4.11 20.38
C LEU A 269 -11.36 3.61 19.07
N ALA A 270 -11.21 2.30 18.89
CA ALA A 270 -10.70 1.71 17.65
C ALA A 270 -11.57 2.04 16.43
N PHE A 271 -12.90 2.00 16.59
CA PHE A 271 -13.83 2.46 15.56
C PHE A 271 -13.65 3.95 15.26
N LEU A 272 -13.57 4.79 16.29
CA LEU A 272 -13.43 6.23 16.16
C LEU A 272 -12.11 6.63 15.47
N ILE A 273 -10.99 5.99 15.84
CA ILE A 273 -9.68 6.20 15.19
C ILE A 273 -9.79 5.91 13.70
N TYR A 274 -10.33 4.76 13.32
CA TYR A 274 -10.44 4.40 11.91
C TYR A 274 -11.45 5.27 11.16
N ALA A 275 -12.59 5.59 11.77
CA ALA A 275 -13.60 6.48 11.18
C ALA A 275 -13.02 7.88 10.93
N TRP A 276 -12.20 8.41 11.85
CA TRP A 276 -11.48 9.67 11.62
C TRP A 276 -10.46 9.56 10.51
N ALA A 277 -9.67 8.49 10.45
CA ALA A 277 -8.75 8.27 9.33
C ALA A 277 -9.48 8.26 7.98
N VAL A 278 -10.68 7.66 7.91
CA VAL A 278 -11.53 7.68 6.71
C VAL A 278 -11.96 9.11 6.37
N VAL A 279 -12.48 9.86 7.36
CA VAL A 279 -12.93 11.25 7.17
C VAL A 279 -11.78 12.17 6.78
N ASP A 280 -10.60 12.00 7.36
CA ASP A 280 -9.40 12.78 7.04
C ASP A 280 -8.92 12.54 5.61
N ASN A 281 -9.13 11.33 5.09
CA ASN A 281 -8.82 11.01 3.70
C ASN A 281 -9.89 11.49 2.70
N SER A 282 -11.17 11.33 3.03
CA SER A 282 -12.28 11.60 2.10
C SER A 282 -12.88 13.01 2.18
N GLY A 283 -12.73 13.66 3.33
CA GLY A 283 -13.57 14.77 3.75
C GLY A 283 -14.91 14.30 4.33
N TRP A 284 -15.39 15.03 5.33
CA TRP A 284 -16.61 14.67 6.08
C TRP A 284 -17.88 14.80 5.23
N ILE A 285 -17.92 15.73 4.27
CA ILE A 285 -19.06 15.91 3.36
C ILE A 285 -19.19 14.67 2.44
N ALA A 286 -18.09 14.22 1.85
CA ALA A 286 -18.08 13.00 1.03
C ALA A 286 -18.50 11.77 1.85
N ALA A 287 -18.02 11.65 3.10
CA ALA A 287 -18.44 10.58 4.01
C ALA A 287 -19.94 10.64 4.33
N ALA A 288 -20.49 11.83 4.60
CA ALA A 288 -21.93 12.00 4.88
C ALA A 288 -22.81 11.63 3.67
N ILE A 289 -22.42 12.07 2.46
CA ILE A 289 -23.13 11.71 1.22
C ILE A 289 -23.04 10.20 0.98
N ALA A 290 -21.89 9.58 1.24
CA ALA A 290 -21.73 8.14 1.14
C ALA A 290 -22.62 7.38 2.14
N THR A 291 -22.79 7.87 3.37
CA THR A 291 -23.72 7.28 4.35
C THR A 291 -25.17 7.33 3.84
N LEU A 292 -25.59 8.44 3.23
CA LEU A 292 -26.90 8.52 2.56
C LEU A 292 -27.01 7.51 1.41
N GLY A 293 -25.97 7.41 0.57
CA GLY A 293 -25.91 6.45 -0.52
C GLY A 293 -25.97 4.99 -0.08
N LEU A 294 -25.33 4.66 1.05
CA LEU A 294 -25.40 3.35 1.70
C LEU A 294 -26.83 3.06 2.17
N ALA A 295 -27.49 4.01 2.85
CA ALA A 295 -28.88 3.86 3.24
C ALA A 295 -29.80 3.60 2.03
N LEU A 296 -29.64 4.39 0.95
CA LEU A 296 -30.39 4.20 -0.29
C LEU A 296 -30.12 2.84 -0.95
N TRP A 297 -28.87 2.35 -0.88
CA TRP A 297 -28.50 1.03 -1.38
C TRP A 297 -29.17 -0.09 -0.58
N LEU A 298 -29.13 -0.02 0.74
CA LEU A 298 -29.75 -0.99 1.65
C LEU A 298 -31.27 -1.01 1.53
N LEU A 299 -31.91 0.17 1.35
CA LEU A 299 -33.35 0.31 1.14
C LEU A 299 -33.80 -0.07 -0.28
N SER A 300 -32.88 -0.26 -1.22
CA SER A 300 -33.24 -0.63 -2.58
C SER A 300 -33.85 -2.04 -2.66
N ARG A 301 -34.73 -2.28 -3.64
CA ARG A 301 -35.38 -3.58 -3.89
C ARG A 301 -34.46 -4.61 -4.58
N ARG A 302 -33.14 -4.36 -4.60
CA ARG A 302 -32.17 -5.27 -5.22
C ARG A 302 -32.04 -6.56 -4.38
N PRO A 303 -31.75 -7.71 -5.02
CA PRO A 303 -31.52 -8.95 -4.30
C PRO A 303 -30.29 -8.83 -3.39
N TRP A 304 -30.32 -9.51 -2.25
CA TRP A 304 -29.25 -9.46 -1.26
C TRP A 304 -27.90 -9.94 -1.79
N SER A 305 -27.86 -10.84 -2.77
CA SER A 305 -26.61 -11.25 -3.42
C SER A 305 -25.88 -10.08 -4.08
N GLN A 306 -26.62 -9.20 -4.78
CA GLN A 306 -26.06 -7.99 -5.38
C GLN A 306 -25.67 -6.97 -4.31
N LYS A 307 -26.47 -6.83 -3.25
CA LYS A 307 -26.14 -5.95 -2.12
C LYS A 307 -24.84 -6.36 -1.46
N LEU A 308 -24.73 -7.64 -1.09
CA LEU A 308 -23.55 -8.22 -0.44
C LEU A 308 -22.31 -8.08 -1.33
N ALA A 309 -22.41 -8.34 -2.63
CA ALA A 309 -21.29 -8.16 -3.57
C ALA A 309 -20.67 -6.76 -3.47
N VAL A 310 -21.48 -5.72 -3.28
CA VAL A 310 -21.00 -4.34 -3.15
C VAL A 310 -20.65 -3.96 -1.72
N LEU A 311 -21.38 -4.49 -0.72
CA LEU A 311 -21.08 -4.26 0.70
C LEU A 311 -19.70 -4.79 1.10
N ILE A 312 -19.10 -5.68 0.31
CA ILE A 312 -17.67 -6.02 0.45
C ILE A 312 -16.80 -4.76 0.48
N LEU A 313 -17.12 -3.67 -0.23
CA LEU A 313 -16.31 -2.45 -0.18
C LEU A 313 -16.21 -1.83 1.23
N LEU A 314 -17.08 -2.21 2.17
CA LEU A 314 -17.04 -1.78 3.57
C LEU A 314 -16.18 -2.70 4.46
N PHE A 315 -15.60 -3.78 3.92
CA PHE A 315 -14.75 -4.70 4.70
C PHE A 315 -13.59 -4.00 5.44
N PRO A 316 -12.94 -2.93 4.90
CA PRO A 316 -11.84 -2.27 5.61
C PRO A 316 -12.30 -1.67 6.95
N MET A 317 -13.52 -1.14 7.02
CA MET A 317 -14.11 -0.63 8.27
C MET A 317 -14.12 -1.70 9.35
N ALA A 318 -14.66 -2.88 9.06
CA ALA A 318 -14.69 -3.96 10.03
C ALA A 318 -13.27 -4.46 10.37
N PHE A 319 -12.42 -4.64 9.36
CA PHE A 319 -11.07 -5.18 9.55
C PHE A 319 -10.19 -4.28 10.40
N PHE A 320 -10.06 -2.99 10.05
CA PHE A 320 -9.15 -2.08 10.76
C PHE A 320 -9.64 -1.74 12.16
N THR A 321 -10.95 -1.61 12.37
CA THR A 321 -11.49 -1.47 13.73
C THR A 321 -11.13 -2.67 14.60
N LEU A 322 -11.25 -3.90 14.09
CA LEU A 322 -10.86 -5.10 14.84
C LEU A 322 -9.34 -5.23 15.01
N ALA A 323 -8.55 -4.81 14.01
CA ALA A 323 -7.09 -4.84 14.09
C ALA A 323 -6.55 -3.84 15.12
N LEU A 324 -7.10 -2.61 15.16
CA LEU A 324 -6.80 -1.61 16.17
C LEU A 324 -7.25 -2.08 17.56
N PHE A 325 -8.46 -2.63 17.68
CA PHE A 325 -8.99 -3.15 18.94
C PHE A 325 -8.10 -4.26 19.53
N LYS A 326 -7.60 -5.19 18.70
CA LYS A 326 -6.69 -6.25 19.15
C LYS A 326 -5.31 -5.72 19.56
N GLY A 327 -4.89 -4.57 19.02
CA GLY A 327 -3.55 -4.02 19.23
C GLY A 327 -2.44 -4.81 18.53
N GLY A 328 -1.25 -4.21 18.41
CA GLY A 328 -0.01 -4.89 18.01
C GLY A 328 0.14 -5.30 16.54
N ILE A 329 -0.85 -5.03 15.68
CA ILE A 329 -0.82 -5.40 14.24
C ILE A 329 -0.91 -4.18 13.33
N VAL A 330 -1.69 -3.17 13.74
CA VAL A 330 -1.88 -1.91 13.02
C VAL A 330 -1.86 -0.77 14.03
N VAL A 331 -1.09 0.27 13.73
CA VAL A 331 -1.13 1.54 14.46
C VAL A 331 -1.58 2.62 13.49
N ILE A 332 -2.63 3.35 13.85
CA ILE A 332 -3.09 4.54 13.13
C ILE A 332 -3.13 5.68 14.13
N GLN A 333 -2.41 6.76 13.85
CA GLN A 333 -2.47 7.98 14.63
C GLN A 333 -3.07 9.07 13.74
N THR A 334 -4.19 9.65 14.19
CA THR A 334 -4.87 10.76 13.54
C THR A 334 -4.60 12.04 14.35
N PRO A 335 -4.43 13.20 13.69
CA PRO A 335 -4.19 14.46 14.39
C PRO A 335 -5.36 14.91 15.28
N ARG A 336 -6.53 14.27 15.14
CA ARG A 336 -7.74 14.59 15.92
C ARG A 336 -7.75 13.97 17.32
N LEU A 337 -6.87 13.00 17.58
CA LEU A 337 -6.77 12.30 18.85
C LEU A 337 -5.36 12.47 19.40
N LEU A 338 -5.23 12.44 20.73
CA LEU A 338 -3.91 12.48 21.37
C LEU A 338 -3.23 11.10 21.30
N PRO A 339 -1.91 11.05 21.08
CA PRO A 339 -1.03 12.17 20.76
C PRO A 339 -1.19 12.63 19.30
N ASN A 340 -1.12 13.94 19.06
CA ASN A 340 -1.33 14.56 17.74
C ASN A 340 -0.16 14.22 16.80
N HIS A 341 -0.27 13.11 16.09
CA HIS A 341 0.70 12.62 15.12
C HIS A 341 0.02 12.07 13.88
N TYR A 342 0.77 12.10 12.78
CA TYR A 342 0.38 11.49 11.51
C TYR A 342 1.11 10.17 11.37
N GLN A 343 0.38 9.04 11.47
CA GLN A 343 0.98 7.74 11.24
C GLN A 343 -0.04 6.78 10.62
N ASN A 344 0.29 6.22 9.46
CA ASN A 344 -0.52 5.27 8.70
C ASN A 344 -1.97 5.73 8.44
N ILE A 345 -2.22 7.04 8.41
CA ILE A 345 -3.57 7.59 8.15
C ILE A 345 -4.06 7.16 6.77
N ARG A 346 -3.13 6.90 5.84
CA ARG A 346 -3.40 6.33 4.51
C ARG A 346 -4.28 5.09 4.52
N TYR A 347 -4.36 4.30 5.60
CA TYR A 347 -5.26 3.14 5.67
C TYR A 347 -6.75 3.52 5.58
N GLY A 348 -7.10 4.78 5.87
CA GLY A 348 -8.43 5.33 5.58
C GLY A 348 -8.77 5.36 4.08
N LEU A 349 -7.77 5.40 3.19
CA LEU A 349 -7.97 5.38 1.72
C LEU A 349 -8.69 4.12 1.25
N LEU A 350 -8.59 3.02 1.99
CA LEU A 350 -9.20 1.75 1.61
C LEU A 350 -10.73 1.81 1.64
N MET A 351 -11.32 2.81 2.31
CA MET A 351 -12.76 3.08 2.29
C MET A 351 -13.22 3.99 1.14
N LEU A 352 -12.32 4.65 0.42
CA LEU A 352 -12.67 5.57 -0.68
C LEU A 352 -13.41 4.88 -1.84
N PRO A 353 -13.16 3.60 -2.17
CA PRO A 353 -14.01 2.83 -3.08
C PRO A 353 -15.48 2.80 -2.65
N ALA A 354 -15.76 2.56 -1.37
CA ALA A 354 -17.12 2.58 -0.83
C ALA A 354 -17.70 3.99 -0.88
N ILE A 355 -16.93 5.01 -0.48
CA ILE A 355 -17.37 6.41 -0.48
C ILE A 355 -17.75 6.85 -1.90
N GLY A 356 -16.88 6.64 -2.88
CA GLY A 356 -17.16 6.98 -4.27
C GLY A 356 -18.35 6.21 -4.83
N PHE A 357 -18.47 4.91 -4.52
CA PHE A 357 -19.60 4.11 -4.96
C PHE A 357 -20.92 4.65 -4.40
N PHE A 358 -21.01 4.83 -3.09
CA PHE A 358 -22.25 5.26 -2.44
C PHE A 358 -22.58 6.73 -2.74
N ALA A 359 -21.58 7.60 -2.89
CA ALA A 359 -21.81 8.96 -3.41
C ALA A 359 -22.43 8.94 -4.81
N GLY A 360 -21.98 8.04 -5.68
CA GLY A 360 -22.60 7.78 -6.97
C GLY A 360 -24.05 7.31 -6.85
N ILE A 361 -24.37 6.42 -5.91
CA ILE A 361 -25.75 5.98 -5.65
C ILE A 361 -26.63 7.13 -5.15
N ALA A 362 -26.12 8.00 -4.27
CA ALA A 362 -26.85 9.20 -3.83
C ALA A 362 -27.16 10.15 -5.01
N ALA A 363 -26.24 10.27 -5.97
CA ALA A 363 -26.38 11.07 -7.19
C ALA A 363 -27.25 10.42 -8.29
N GLN A 364 -27.92 9.29 -8.02
CA GLN A 364 -28.71 8.61 -9.05
C GLN A 364 -29.89 9.48 -9.56
N ARG A 365 -30.54 10.24 -8.66
CA ARG A 365 -31.67 11.13 -8.98
C ARG A 365 -31.17 12.40 -9.66
N VAL A 366 -31.78 12.76 -10.80
CA VAL A 366 -31.32 13.89 -11.63
C VAL A 366 -31.23 15.22 -10.87
N MET A 367 -32.22 15.51 -10.03
CA MET A 367 -32.29 16.72 -9.20
C MET A 367 -31.16 16.83 -8.16
N LEU A 368 -30.57 15.70 -7.75
CA LEU A 368 -29.51 15.66 -6.73
C LEU A 368 -28.11 15.70 -7.33
N ARG A 369 -27.96 15.54 -8.65
CA ARG A 369 -26.65 15.42 -9.31
C ARG A 369 -25.79 16.65 -9.12
N LEU A 370 -26.31 17.83 -9.45
CA LEU A 370 -25.56 19.07 -9.35
C LEU A 370 -25.25 19.44 -7.89
N PRO A 371 -26.21 19.42 -6.93
CA PRO A 371 -25.91 19.66 -5.53
C PRO A 371 -24.84 18.70 -4.98
N ILE A 372 -24.95 17.40 -5.25
CA ILE A 372 -23.98 16.41 -4.78
C ILE A 372 -22.61 16.65 -5.42
N ALA A 373 -22.54 16.91 -6.73
CA ALA A 373 -21.27 17.20 -7.40
C ALA A 373 -20.59 18.44 -6.80
N VAL A 374 -21.33 19.52 -6.57
CA VAL A 374 -20.81 20.75 -5.95
C VAL A 374 -20.30 20.48 -4.53
N LEU A 375 -21.07 19.74 -3.72
CA LEU A 375 -20.69 19.38 -2.36
C LEU A 375 -19.43 18.51 -2.31
N LEU A 376 -19.28 17.57 -3.26
CA LEU A 376 -18.10 16.70 -3.34
C LEU A 376 -16.85 17.47 -3.78
N VAL A 377 -16.98 18.39 -4.75
CA VAL A 377 -15.90 19.31 -5.12
C VAL A 377 -15.53 20.20 -3.92
N GLY A 378 -16.53 20.75 -3.22
CA GLY A 378 -16.33 21.50 -1.98
C GLY A 378 -15.60 20.67 -0.91
N SER A 379 -15.98 19.39 -0.74
CA SER A 379 -15.30 18.46 0.17
C SER A 379 -13.82 18.31 -0.17
N ALA A 380 -13.50 18.09 -1.44
CA ALA A 380 -12.12 17.95 -1.89
C ALA A 380 -11.30 19.24 -1.69
N LEU A 381 -11.90 20.40 -1.97
CA LEU A 381 -11.27 21.70 -1.72
C LEU A 381 -11.05 21.97 -0.23
N ILE A 382 -12.00 21.61 0.63
CA ILE A 382 -11.84 21.74 2.09
C ILE A 382 -10.72 20.81 2.57
N THR A 383 -10.69 19.55 2.12
CA THR A 383 -9.60 18.61 2.45
C THR A 383 -8.24 19.12 1.97
N TRP A 384 -8.17 19.74 0.79
CA TRP A 384 -6.94 20.35 0.31
C TRP A 384 -6.48 21.51 1.20
N ASN A 385 -7.37 22.46 1.48
CA ASN A 385 -7.06 23.65 2.28
C ASN A 385 -6.76 23.34 3.74
N ALA A 386 -7.36 22.29 4.31
CA ALA A 386 -7.07 21.81 5.65
C ALA A 386 -5.71 21.10 5.76
N GLY A 387 -5.02 20.90 4.63
CA GLY A 387 -3.85 20.03 4.52
C GLY A 387 -4.28 18.58 4.28
N ALA A 388 -3.88 18.03 3.13
CA ALA A 388 -4.09 16.62 2.85
C ALA A 388 -3.23 15.79 3.81
N VAL A 389 -3.87 15.00 4.70
CA VAL A 389 -3.19 14.28 5.79
C VAL A 389 -2.04 13.39 5.34
N ASN A 390 -2.14 12.71 4.19
CA ASN A 390 -1.04 11.86 3.71
C ASN A 390 0.14 12.71 3.18
N PHE A 391 -0.16 13.90 2.67
CA PHE A 391 0.86 14.86 2.25
C PHE A 391 1.57 15.47 3.47
N MET A 392 0.82 15.78 4.54
CA MET A 392 1.39 16.25 5.80
C MET A 392 2.23 15.19 6.50
N GLU A 393 1.78 13.92 6.48
CA GLU A 393 2.59 12.79 6.96
C GLU A 393 3.92 12.70 6.22
N ALA A 394 3.90 12.79 4.88
CA ALA A 394 5.12 12.79 4.07
C ALA A 394 6.07 13.95 4.38
N GLN A 395 5.53 15.15 4.60
CA GLN A 395 6.33 16.30 5.00
C GLN A 395 6.96 16.09 6.38
N GLY A 396 6.20 15.51 7.32
CA GLY A 396 6.70 15.12 8.64
C GLY A 396 7.82 14.07 8.55
N ASP A 397 7.64 13.03 7.73
CA ASP A 397 8.65 11.99 7.52
C ASP A 397 9.95 12.55 6.91
N LYS A 398 9.82 13.49 5.98
CA LYS A 398 10.96 14.20 5.38
C LYS A 398 11.66 15.13 6.36
N ALA A 399 10.90 15.81 7.22
CA ALA A 399 11.42 16.75 8.22
C ALA A 399 11.93 16.04 9.50
N ASN A 400 11.74 14.74 9.62
CA ASN A 400 12.22 13.96 10.76
C ASN A 400 13.76 14.04 10.87
N GLY A 401 14.26 14.31 12.07
CA GLY A 401 15.70 14.40 12.35
C GLY A 401 16.46 13.13 11.96
N ASP A 402 15.87 11.95 12.19
CA ASP A 402 16.49 10.68 11.77
C ASP A 402 16.66 10.59 10.25
N SER A 403 15.71 11.13 9.47
CA SER A 403 15.79 11.18 8.01
C SER A 403 16.90 12.15 7.57
N ALA A 404 17.03 13.30 8.22
CA ALA A 404 18.06 14.29 7.92
C ALA A 404 19.48 13.77 8.23
N ILE A 405 19.66 13.05 9.34
CA ILE A 405 20.94 12.41 9.70
C ILE A 405 21.32 11.34 8.67
N GLN A 406 20.36 10.50 8.26
CA GLN A 406 20.60 9.51 7.21
C GLN A 406 20.97 10.16 5.87
N ALA A 407 20.33 11.27 5.51
CA ALA A 407 20.65 12.04 4.31
C ALA A 407 22.07 12.62 4.34
N SER A 408 22.45 13.22 5.47
CA SER A 408 23.80 13.76 5.71
C SER A 408 24.88 12.69 5.55
N ALA A 409 24.68 11.54 6.19
CA ALA A 409 25.59 10.39 6.09
C ALA A 409 25.65 9.81 4.67
N ALA A 410 24.51 9.72 3.99
CA ALA A 410 24.42 9.26 2.61
C ALA A 410 25.15 10.18 1.62
N ASP A 411 25.00 11.50 1.79
CA ASP A 411 25.72 12.50 1.01
C ASP A 411 27.23 12.42 1.25
N TRP A 412 27.64 12.27 2.52
CA TRP A 412 29.04 12.16 2.87
C TRP A 412 29.69 10.92 2.25
N ILE A 413 29.09 9.73 2.40
CA ILE A 413 29.67 8.50 1.84
C ILE A 413 29.70 8.54 0.32
N ARG A 414 28.67 9.09 -0.34
CA ARG A 414 28.64 9.24 -1.80
C ARG A 414 29.84 10.04 -2.33
N LEU A 415 30.31 11.04 -1.57
CA LEU A 415 31.44 11.89 -1.94
C LEU A 415 32.82 11.26 -1.63
N HIS A 416 32.90 10.37 -0.64
CA HIS A 416 34.17 9.80 -0.16
C HIS A 416 34.38 8.34 -0.53
N TYR A 417 33.35 7.69 -1.08
CA TYR A 417 33.39 6.28 -1.47
C TYR A 417 34.43 6.06 -2.56
N ASP A 418 35.38 5.17 -2.28
CA ASP A 418 36.53 4.87 -3.12
C ASP A 418 36.53 3.42 -3.63
N GLY A 419 35.37 2.75 -3.58
CA GLY A 419 35.15 1.37 -4.00
C GLY A 419 35.04 0.37 -2.84
N GLY A 420 34.97 -0.92 -3.17
CA GLY A 420 34.85 -2.03 -2.21
C GLY A 420 33.44 -2.22 -1.65
N LEU A 421 33.25 -3.25 -0.81
CA LEU A 421 31.93 -3.55 -0.23
C LEU A 421 31.64 -2.67 0.99
N VAL A 422 30.37 -2.31 1.15
CA VAL A 422 29.82 -1.55 2.28
C VAL A 422 28.95 -2.46 3.13
N LEU A 423 29.37 -2.76 4.35
CA LEU A 423 28.55 -3.46 5.33
C LEU A 423 27.58 -2.48 6.00
N GLY A 424 26.28 -2.77 5.95
CA GLY A 424 25.27 -1.96 6.62
C GLY A 424 23.97 -2.73 6.85
N ALA A 425 23.36 -2.57 8.02
CA ALA A 425 22.01 -3.08 8.25
C ALA A 425 21.05 -2.23 7.42
N ARG A 426 20.25 -2.84 6.54
CA ARG A 426 19.27 -2.10 5.73
C ARG A 426 18.05 -1.71 6.56
N ARG A 427 17.63 -2.58 7.49
CA ARG A 427 16.45 -2.34 8.33
C ARG A 427 16.63 -1.05 9.12
N ASN A 428 15.63 -0.15 9.06
CA ASN A 428 15.63 1.18 9.69
C ASN A 428 16.64 2.18 9.10
N ASN A 429 17.42 1.78 8.08
CA ASN A 429 18.44 2.58 7.40
C ASN A 429 18.15 2.67 5.89
N GLU A 430 16.91 2.42 5.47
CA GLU A 430 16.50 2.40 4.06
C GLU A 430 16.65 3.76 3.40
N ALA A 431 16.46 4.85 4.15
CA ALA A 431 16.70 6.19 3.63
C ALA A 431 18.17 6.41 3.30
N LEU A 432 19.07 5.98 4.19
CA LEU A 432 20.50 6.05 3.97
C LEU A 432 20.90 5.28 2.72
N PHE A 433 20.52 4.00 2.62
CA PHE A 433 20.85 3.13 1.47
C PHE A 433 20.36 3.76 0.16
N PHE A 434 19.13 4.24 0.13
CA PHE A 434 18.53 4.84 -1.04
C PHE A 434 19.24 6.14 -1.46
N GLU A 435 19.57 7.01 -0.51
CA GLU A 435 20.13 8.35 -0.79
C GLU A 435 21.62 8.34 -1.10
N THR A 436 22.35 7.27 -0.75
CA THR A 436 23.77 7.12 -1.15
C THR A 436 23.93 7.15 -2.67
N ALA A 437 22.89 6.74 -3.42
CA ALA A 437 22.91 6.56 -4.87
C ALA A 437 24.04 5.64 -5.38
N LEU A 438 24.65 4.84 -4.50
CA LEU A 438 25.60 3.81 -4.88
C LEU A 438 24.84 2.60 -5.47
N PRO A 439 25.45 1.83 -6.40
CA PRO A 439 24.86 0.58 -6.88
C PRO A 439 24.56 -0.34 -5.70
N LEU A 440 23.39 -0.94 -5.66
CA LEU A 440 23.03 -1.80 -4.52
C LEU A 440 23.91 -3.04 -4.43
N SER A 441 24.56 -3.44 -5.54
CA SER A 441 25.60 -4.47 -5.56
C SER A 441 26.84 -4.17 -4.71
N THR A 442 27.04 -2.92 -4.24
CA THR A 442 28.14 -2.58 -3.35
C THR A 442 27.82 -2.84 -1.89
N PHE A 443 26.55 -3.06 -1.53
CA PHE A 443 26.15 -3.25 -0.15
C PHE A 443 26.07 -4.73 0.22
N VAL A 444 26.56 -5.05 1.41
CA VAL A 444 26.32 -6.30 2.12
C VAL A 444 25.30 -6.01 3.21
N TYR A 445 24.13 -6.62 3.13
CA TYR A 445 23.02 -6.42 4.08
C TYR A 445 22.33 -7.74 4.43
N GLU A 446 21.33 -7.72 5.31
CA GLU A 446 20.65 -8.93 5.85
C GLU A 446 20.09 -9.86 4.76
N GLY A 447 19.81 -9.35 3.56
CA GLY A 447 19.37 -10.15 2.41
C GLY A 447 20.44 -11.04 1.78
N ASP A 448 21.72 -10.81 2.07
CA ASP A 448 22.88 -11.55 1.52
C ASP A 448 23.30 -12.77 2.36
N ARG A 449 22.52 -13.09 3.41
CA ARG A 449 22.63 -14.32 4.23
C ARG A 449 24.07 -14.60 4.70
N ASP A 450 24.71 -15.63 4.15
CA ASP A 450 26.01 -16.12 4.60
C ASP A 450 27.10 -15.05 4.48
N VAL A 451 27.02 -14.18 3.46
CA VAL A 451 27.99 -13.08 3.28
C VAL A 451 27.79 -12.01 4.35
N TRP A 452 26.53 -11.73 4.69
CA TRP A 452 26.16 -10.81 5.78
C TRP A 452 26.63 -11.33 7.13
N GLU A 453 26.30 -12.57 7.47
CA GLU A 453 26.72 -13.19 8.74
C GLU A 453 28.25 -13.27 8.85
N ALA A 454 28.95 -13.62 7.76
CA ALA A 454 30.40 -13.66 7.77
C ALA A 454 31.04 -12.28 7.95
N ALA A 455 30.47 -11.23 7.33
CA ALA A 455 30.96 -9.85 7.47
C ALA A 455 30.62 -9.23 8.83
N LEU A 456 29.48 -9.58 9.43
CA LEU A 456 29.14 -9.18 10.80
C LEU A 456 30.07 -9.80 11.85
N ASN A 457 30.53 -11.03 11.62
CA ASN A 457 31.43 -11.72 12.55
C ASN A 457 32.89 -11.27 12.41
N ASP A 458 33.39 -11.09 11.18
CA ASP A 458 34.72 -10.55 10.91
C ASP A 458 34.73 -9.74 9.60
N PRO A 459 34.66 -8.39 9.67
CA PRO A 459 34.61 -7.54 8.50
C PRO A 459 35.96 -7.42 7.79
N ASN A 460 37.08 -7.76 8.45
CA ASN A 460 38.41 -7.52 7.95
C ASN A 460 38.70 -8.33 6.67
N GLY A 461 39.14 -7.65 5.61
CA GLY A 461 39.39 -8.27 4.30
C GLY A 461 38.14 -8.70 3.53
N ARG A 462 36.93 -8.49 4.08
CA ARG A 462 35.64 -8.78 3.42
C ARG A 462 34.96 -7.52 2.92
N VAL A 463 35.01 -6.45 3.71
CA VAL A 463 34.38 -5.17 3.41
C VAL A 463 35.37 -4.03 3.55
N ARG A 464 35.17 -2.99 2.75
CA ARG A 464 36.00 -1.79 2.78
C ARG A 464 35.37 -0.71 3.65
N TRP A 465 34.05 -0.67 3.71
CA TRP A 465 33.30 0.30 4.49
C TRP A 465 32.37 -0.41 5.47
N VAL A 466 32.24 0.12 6.68
CA VAL A 466 31.28 -0.36 7.68
C VAL A 466 30.44 0.83 8.13
N LEU A 467 29.13 0.69 8.02
CA LEU A 467 28.16 1.67 8.42
C LEU A 467 27.40 1.19 9.65
N MET A 468 27.44 1.99 10.70
CA MET A 468 26.76 1.71 11.95
C MET A 468 25.82 2.87 12.28
N ARG A 469 24.63 2.56 12.80
CA ARG A 469 23.71 3.57 13.29
C ARG A 469 23.05 3.19 14.61
N ARG A 470 23.01 4.17 15.50
CA ARG A 470 22.10 4.30 16.63
C ARG A 470 21.18 5.50 16.38
N ASN A 471 19.88 5.27 16.26
CA ASN A 471 18.93 6.33 15.94
C ASN A 471 18.73 7.32 17.11
N LEU A 472 17.98 8.40 16.88
CA LEU A 472 17.69 9.41 17.91
C LEU A 472 16.94 8.89 19.13
N ARG A 473 16.32 7.70 19.03
CA ARG A 473 15.65 7.01 20.14
C ARG A 473 16.58 6.04 20.89
N GLY A 474 17.86 5.97 20.52
CA GLY A 474 18.84 5.06 21.11
C GLY A 474 18.76 3.63 20.61
N ILE A 475 17.99 3.35 19.56
CA ILE A 475 17.89 2.00 18.97
C ILE A 475 19.08 1.81 18.03
N GLU A 476 19.92 0.84 18.37
CA GLU A 476 21.09 0.41 17.62
C GLU A 476 20.70 -0.58 16.52
N ASP A 477 21.32 -0.44 15.35
CA ASP A 477 21.19 -1.43 14.29
C ASP A 477 22.08 -2.65 14.55
N LYS A 478 21.90 -3.71 13.74
CA LYS A 478 22.61 -4.98 13.93
C LYS A 478 24.12 -4.86 13.74
N VAL A 479 24.59 -3.95 12.89
CA VAL A 479 26.03 -3.76 12.66
C VAL A 479 26.64 -3.10 13.89
N TRP A 480 25.99 -2.07 14.42
CA TRP A 480 26.37 -1.42 15.66
C TRP A 480 26.48 -2.43 16.81
N GLN A 481 25.41 -3.19 17.05
CA GLN A 481 25.35 -4.19 18.13
C GLN A 481 26.45 -5.26 18.02
N SER A 482 26.82 -5.64 16.80
CA SER A 482 27.79 -6.72 16.57
C SER A 482 29.24 -6.24 16.62
N LEU A 483 29.52 -5.04 16.11
CA LEU A 483 30.87 -4.60 15.77
C LEU A 483 31.38 -3.39 16.52
N HIS A 484 30.54 -2.48 17.02
CA HIS A 484 30.97 -1.18 17.55
C HIS A 484 32.08 -1.31 18.61
N ASP A 485 31.92 -2.24 19.57
CA ASP A 485 32.88 -2.45 20.67
C ASP A 485 33.95 -3.52 20.36
N GLN A 486 34.02 -4.03 19.11
CA GLN A 486 34.94 -5.10 18.76
C GLN A 486 36.36 -4.58 18.49
N PRO A 487 37.42 -5.28 18.96
CA PRO A 487 38.80 -4.88 18.72
C PRO A 487 39.19 -4.74 17.25
N VAL A 488 38.52 -5.47 16.35
CA VAL A 488 38.76 -5.39 14.91
C VAL A 488 38.51 -3.98 14.36
N MET A 489 37.54 -3.25 14.90
CA MET A 489 37.20 -1.91 14.43
C MET A 489 38.32 -0.91 14.70
N SER A 490 38.90 -0.93 15.90
CA SER A 490 40.02 -0.04 16.24
C SER A 490 41.34 -0.47 15.59
N ALA A 491 41.55 -1.76 15.36
CA ALA A 491 42.79 -2.31 14.80
C ALA A 491 42.87 -2.23 13.27
N LYS A 492 41.76 -2.44 12.56
CA LYS A 492 41.73 -2.62 11.09
C LYS A 492 40.95 -1.54 10.35
N PHE A 493 40.14 -0.75 11.06
CA PHE A 493 39.35 0.31 10.46
C PHE A 493 39.73 1.67 11.03
N GLU A 494 39.36 2.71 10.29
CA GLU A 494 39.52 4.12 10.63
C GLU A 494 38.13 4.77 10.59
N LEU A 495 37.77 5.50 11.64
CA LEU A 495 36.51 6.26 11.67
C LEU A 495 36.65 7.47 10.75
N MET A 496 35.83 7.53 9.71
CA MET A 496 35.90 8.58 8.69
C MET A 496 34.80 9.64 8.84
N PHE A 497 33.65 9.24 9.39
CA PHE A 497 32.50 10.12 9.61
C PHE A 497 31.77 9.73 10.88
N HIS A 498 31.34 10.73 11.63
CA HIS A 498 30.48 10.59 12.79
C HIS A 498 29.51 11.78 12.85
N ASP A 499 28.22 11.49 12.84
CA ASP A 499 27.15 12.46 13.06
C ASP A 499 25.99 11.82 13.82
N THR A 500 25.69 12.34 15.01
CA THR A 500 24.45 12.09 15.77
C THR A 500 24.00 10.62 15.77
N GLY A 501 24.94 9.71 16.10
CA GLY A 501 24.69 8.27 16.19
C GLY A 501 24.89 7.49 14.88
N VAL A 502 25.30 8.11 13.79
CA VAL A 502 25.81 7.41 12.60
C VAL A 502 27.33 7.46 12.59
N GLU A 503 27.95 6.30 12.37
CA GLU A 503 29.39 6.16 12.24
C GLU A 503 29.72 5.39 10.95
N ILE A 504 30.69 5.92 10.19
CA ILE A 504 31.19 5.28 8.96
C ILE A 504 32.68 5.06 9.10
N TYR A 505 33.05 3.79 8.98
CA TYR A 505 34.42 3.32 9.07
C TYR A 505 34.93 2.88 7.70
N ARG A 506 36.23 3.06 7.47
CA ARG A 506 36.94 2.57 6.29
C ARG A 506 38.08 1.64 6.71
N ALA A 507 38.29 0.55 5.98
CA ALA A 507 39.44 -0.32 6.17
C ALA A 507 40.76 0.46 5.95
N ARG A 508 41.77 0.17 6.77
CA ARG A 508 43.10 0.80 6.70
C ARG A 508 43.96 0.29 5.55
#